data_AF-A0A439DXY8-F1
#
_entry.id   AF-A0A439DXY8-F1
#
_cell.length_a   1.000
_cell.length_b   1.000
_cell.length_c   1.000
_cell.angle_alpha   90.00
_cell.angle_beta   90.00
_cell.angle_gamma   90.00
#
_symmetry.space_group_name_H-M   'P 1'
#
loop_
_entity.id
_entity.type
_entity.pdbx_description
1 polymer ?
#
loop_
_entity_poly.entity_id
_entity_poly.type
_entity_poly.pdbx_seq_one_letter_code
_entity_poly.pdbx_strand_id
1 'polypeptide(L)'
;MTDAGEAITDAGEVRPYDNWAKYRSAWWTRYFTGDLAYFWPLQLDQSEPDSGGYRWISRSGVFDIAAIESEHRELHTAVAAYVWGVGFTARMSIGRLVRAFTANADTVEMNLRRAAAILADDGPVAAYESMLAGGSNQTKFMGPAYFTKYLFFTGYRDAGAELRPLILDRRVATALRERGVFGPKAGNADWPSELYRRYLTYCHEQNPNDPAAVEADLFNEGRGFD
;
A
#
# COMPACT_ATOMS: atom_id res chain seq x y z
N MET A 1 9.56 -25.44 -14.90
CA MET A 1 10.15 -24.09 -15.07
C MET A 1 9.19 -23.36 -15.97
N THR A 2 8.17 -22.74 -15.38
CA THR A 2 7.11 -22.06 -16.11
C THR A 2 7.30 -20.60 -15.83
N ASP A 3 7.63 -19.85 -16.87
CA ASP A 3 7.96 -18.43 -16.82
C ASP A 3 6.75 -17.65 -16.29
N ALA A 4 6.80 -17.27 -15.02
CA ALA A 4 5.74 -16.51 -14.36
C ALA A 4 6.06 -15.03 -14.56
N GLY A 5 5.66 -14.46 -15.70
CA GLY A 5 6.16 -13.13 -16.05
C GLY A 5 5.28 -12.23 -16.88
N GLU A 6 4.10 -12.64 -17.36
CA GLU A 6 3.36 -11.83 -18.32
C GLU A 6 1.87 -11.68 -17.94
N ALA A 7 1.40 -10.44 -17.89
CA ALA A 7 0.00 -10.08 -17.76
C ALA A 7 -0.46 -9.44 -19.08
N ILE A 8 -1.57 -9.93 -19.64
CA ILE A 8 -2.19 -9.38 -20.85
C ILE A 8 -3.20 -8.32 -20.42
N THR A 9 -3.02 -7.07 -20.85
CA THR A 9 -4.00 -6.00 -20.60
C THR A 9 -5.28 -6.22 -21.42
N ASP A 10 -6.38 -5.53 -21.09
CA ASP A 10 -7.61 -5.54 -21.92
C ASP A 10 -7.36 -5.09 -23.37
N ALA A 11 -6.23 -4.44 -23.65
CA ALA A 11 -5.80 -4.00 -24.98
C ALA A 11 -4.93 -5.02 -25.73
N GLY A 12 -4.71 -6.21 -25.16
CA GLY A 12 -3.87 -7.27 -25.77
C GLY A 12 -2.37 -7.01 -25.66
N GLU A 13 -1.95 -6.01 -24.89
CA GLU A 13 -0.53 -5.71 -24.66
C GLU A 13 0.04 -6.67 -23.61
N VAL A 14 1.10 -7.39 -23.98
CA VAL A 14 1.88 -8.24 -23.07
C VAL A 14 2.76 -7.33 -22.23
N ARG A 15 2.47 -7.25 -20.93
CA ARG A 15 3.28 -6.49 -19.97
C ARG A 15 3.94 -7.44 -18.97
N PRO A 16 5.18 -7.15 -18.52
CA PRO A 16 5.78 -7.90 -17.43
C PRO A 16 4.84 -7.90 -16.21
N TYR A 17 4.80 -9.01 -15.48
CA TYR A 17 3.99 -9.19 -14.27
C TYR A 17 4.51 -8.26 -13.17
N ASP A 18 3.99 -7.04 -13.18
CA ASP A 18 4.36 -5.95 -12.26
C ASP A 18 3.13 -5.47 -11.46
N ASN A 19 2.21 -6.41 -11.21
CA ASN A 19 0.97 -6.23 -10.44
C ASN A 19 0.25 -4.91 -10.76
N TRP A 20 -0.26 -4.82 -11.98
CA TRP A 20 -0.86 -3.60 -12.54
C TRP A 20 -2.26 -3.32 -11.98
N ALA A 21 -2.54 -2.04 -11.72
CA ALA A 21 -3.84 -1.54 -11.29
C ALA A 21 -4.42 -0.56 -12.32
N LYS A 22 -5.66 -0.81 -12.76
CA LYS A 22 -6.43 0.07 -13.65
C LYS A 22 -7.24 1.09 -12.84
N TYR A 23 -7.19 2.36 -13.21
CA TYR A 23 -7.92 3.45 -12.51
C TYR A 23 -8.35 4.58 -13.47
N ARG A 24 -9.17 5.52 -12.99
CA ARG A 24 -9.43 6.80 -13.65
C ARG A 24 -9.09 7.94 -12.70
N SER A 25 -8.30 8.91 -13.14
CA SER A 25 -7.93 10.08 -12.32
C SER A 25 -9.15 10.83 -11.81
N ALA A 26 -10.16 11.00 -12.66
CA ALA A 26 -11.42 11.67 -12.33
C ALA A 26 -12.19 11.03 -11.15
N TRP A 27 -11.95 9.75 -10.83
CA TRP A 27 -12.57 9.14 -9.65
C TRP A 27 -12.02 9.69 -8.34
N TRP A 28 -10.77 10.13 -8.35
CA TRP A 28 -10.01 10.64 -7.20
C TRP A 28 -9.98 12.16 -7.18
N THR A 29 -9.62 12.80 -8.30
CA THR A 29 -9.42 14.26 -8.39
C THR A 29 -10.69 15.06 -8.12
N ARG A 30 -11.87 14.47 -8.32
CA ARG A 30 -13.14 15.10 -7.90
C ARG A 30 -13.27 15.34 -6.38
N TYR A 31 -12.42 14.72 -5.57
CA TYR A 31 -12.34 14.92 -4.12
C TYR A 31 -11.12 15.74 -3.70
N PHE A 32 -10.10 15.85 -4.57
CA PHE A 32 -8.89 16.64 -4.38
C PHE A 32 -9.01 17.91 -5.23
N THR A 33 -9.84 18.84 -4.77
CA THR A 33 -10.19 20.08 -5.50
C THR A 33 -9.90 21.31 -4.66
N GLY A 34 -9.77 22.47 -5.31
CA GLY A 34 -9.47 23.73 -4.62
C GLY A 34 -8.12 23.63 -3.89
N ASP A 35 -8.10 23.98 -2.62
CA ASP A 35 -6.90 23.92 -1.78
C ASP A 35 -6.35 22.50 -1.58
N LEU A 36 -7.13 21.46 -1.89
CA LEU A 36 -6.68 20.06 -1.82
C LEU A 36 -6.15 19.53 -3.15
N ALA A 37 -6.10 20.32 -4.21
CA ALA A 37 -5.67 19.85 -5.53
C ALA A 37 -4.27 19.23 -5.53
N TYR A 38 -3.37 19.73 -4.67
CA TYR A 38 -2.01 19.24 -4.55
C TYR A 38 -1.91 17.82 -3.96
N PHE A 39 -2.99 17.27 -3.39
CA PHE A 39 -3.00 15.90 -2.87
C PHE A 39 -2.85 14.86 -3.98
N TRP A 40 -3.25 15.20 -5.20
CA TRP A 40 -3.13 14.32 -6.35
C TRP A 40 -1.70 14.36 -6.92
N PRO A 41 -0.99 13.21 -6.99
CA PRO A 41 0.29 13.15 -7.67
C PRO A 41 0.08 13.24 -9.18
N LEU A 42 0.55 14.35 -9.79
CA LEU A 42 0.44 14.59 -11.23
C LEU A 42 1.12 13.50 -12.08
N GLN A 43 2.05 12.75 -11.51
CA GLN A 43 2.70 11.59 -12.11
C GLN A 43 1.70 10.51 -12.53
N LEU A 44 0.58 10.39 -11.82
CA LEU A 44 -0.52 9.49 -12.21
C LEU A 44 -1.18 9.93 -13.53
N ASP A 45 -1.08 11.20 -13.91
CA ASP A 45 -1.65 11.71 -15.16
C ASP A 45 -0.66 11.75 -16.34
N GLN A 46 0.58 11.29 -16.17
CA GLN A 46 1.62 11.37 -17.22
C GLN A 46 1.38 10.46 -18.41
N SER A 47 0.73 9.31 -18.23
CA SER A 47 0.35 8.45 -19.37
C SER A 47 -0.78 9.08 -20.19
N GLU A 48 -1.08 8.60 -21.39
CA GLU A 48 -2.36 8.91 -22.02
C GLU A 48 -3.41 7.90 -21.53
N PRO A 49 -4.64 8.32 -21.19
CA PRO A 49 -5.70 7.38 -20.87
C PRO A 49 -6.12 6.58 -22.11
N ASP A 50 -6.60 5.35 -21.91
CA ASP A 50 -7.21 4.57 -22.97
C ASP A 50 -8.53 5.20 -23.47
N SER A 51 -9.14 4.63 -24.51
CA SER A 51 -10.42 5.12 -25.07
C SER A 51 -11.57 5.12 -24.05
N GLY A 52 -11.44 4.35 -22.98
CA GLY A 52 -12.37 4.33 -21.86
C GLY A 52 -12.01 5.32 -20.74
N GLY A 53 -11.01 6.18 -20.92
CA GLY A 53 -10.56 7.14 -19.91
C GLY A 53 -9.78 6.48 -18.76
N TYR A 54 -9.30 5.25 -18.92
CA TYR A 54 -8.54 4.54 -17.89
C TYR A 54 -7.04 4.69 -18.06
N ARG A 55 -6.35 4.62 -16.94
CA ARG A 55 -4.91 4.62 -16.80
C ARG A 55 -4.47 3.38 -16.04
N TRP A 56 -3.18 3.09 -16.11
CA TRP A 56 -2.57 1.95 -15.44
C TRP A 56 -1.39 2.40 -14.60
N ILE A 57 -1.27 1.86 -13.39
CA ILE A 57 -0.08 2.01 -12.53
C ILE A 57 0.40 0.64 -12.08
N SER A 58 1.69 0.39 -12.21
CA SER A 58 2.34 -0.83 -11.74
C SER A 58 2.86 -0.67 -10.31
N ARG A 59 3.27 -1.77 -9.68
CA ARG A 59 3.96 -1.72 -8.38
C ARG A 59 5.25 -0.90 -8.48
N SER A 60 6.04 -1.08 -9.54
CA SER A 60 7.24 -0.26 -9.80
C SER A 60 6.91 1.23 -9.94
N GLY A 61 5.81 1.59 -10.64
CA GLY A 61 5.41 2.98 -10.82
C GLY A 61 5.04 3.69 -9.52
N VAL A 62 4.51 2.97 -8.52
CA VAL A 62 4.30 3.57 -7.18
C VAL A 62 5.64 3.85 -6.49
N PHE A 63 6.61 2.94 -6.60
CA PHE A 63 7.95 3.21 -6.10
C PHE A 63 8.64 4.37 -6.82
N ASP A 64 8.42 4.52 -8.13
CA ASP A 64 8.97 5.64 -8.89
C ASP A 64 8.39 6.97 -8.40
N ILE A 65 7.09 7.02 -8.09
CA ILE A 65 6.47 8.18 -7.43
C ILE A 65 7.09 8.42 -6.04
N ALA A 66 7.29 7.36 -5.26
CA ALA A 66 7.88 7.47 -3.93
C ALA A 66 9.34 7.96 -3.92
N ALA A 67 10.07 7.73 -5.02
CA ALA A 67 11.45 8.16 -5.19
C ALA A 67 11.61 9.63 -5.64
N ILE A 68 10.51 10.33 -5.94
CA ILE A 68 10.56 11.73 -6.36
C ILE A 68 10.71 12.63 -5.13
N GLU A 69 11.86 13.29 -5.05
CA GLU A 69 12.11 14.34 -4.07
C GLU A 69 11.17 15.53 -4.33
N SER A 70 10.23 15.73 -3.43
CA SER A 70 9.25 16.82 -3.47
C SER A 70 8.73 17.13 -2.06
N GLU A 71 8.16 18.31 -1.88
CA GLU A 71 7.56 18.72 -0.61
C GLU A 71 6.46 17.74 -0.14
N HIS A 72 5.69 17.20 -1.08
CA HIS A 72 4.53 16.35 -0.83
C HIS A 72 4.81 14.85 -1.02
N ARG A 73 6.09 14.44 -1.05
CA ARG A 73 6.51 13.06 -1.36
C ARG A 73 5.72 12.00 -0.59
N GLU A 74 5.59 12.15 0.72
CA GLU A 74 4.91 11.16 1.56
C GLU A 74 3.40 11.10 1.29
N LEU A 75 2.77 12.26 1.08
CA LEU A 75 1.35 12.36 0.71
C LEU A 75 1.10 11.70 -0.65
N HIS A 76 1.93 12.02 -1.65
CA HIS A 76 1.86 11.48 -3.00
C HIS A 76 2.09 9.97 -3.03
N THR A 77 3.05 9.48 -2.24
CA THR A 77 3.30 8.05 -2.04
C THR A 77 2.06 7.35 -1.48
N ALA A 78 1.45 7.91 -0.43
CA ALA A 78 0.24 7.33 0.15
C ALA A 78 -0.94 7.32 -0.83
N VAL A 79 -1.17 8.42 -1.58
CA VAL A 79 -2.23 8.49 -2.58
C VAL A 79 -1.98 7.50 -3.72
N ALA A 80 -0.76 7.41 -4.26
CA ALA A 80 -0.41 6.44 -5.29
C ALA A 80 -0.58 4.99 -4.81
N ALA A 81 -0.17 4.69 -3.57
CA ALA A 81 -0.36 3.38 -2.95
C ALA A 81 -1.85 3.00 -2.80
N TYR A 82 -2.71 3.98 -2.50
CA TYR A 82 -4.16 3.80 -2.48
C TYR A 82 -4.72 3.55 -3.89
N VAL A 83 -4.33 4.35 -4.89
CA VAL A 83 -4.76 4.19 -6.28
C VAL A 83 -4.41 2.78 -6.79
N TRP A 84 -3.18 2.35 -6.55
CA TRP A 84 -2.70 1.02 -6.90
C TRP A 84 -3.45 -0.09 -6.14
N GLY A 85 -3.60 0.05 -4.81
CA GLY A 85 -4.21 -0.98 -3.97
C GLY A 85 -5.73 -1.16 -4.13
N VAL A 86 -6.44 -0.15 -4.64
CA VAL A 86 -7.89 -0.21 -4.89
C VAL A 86 -8.20 -0.91 -6.21
N GLY A 87 -7.41 -0.61 -7.25
CA GLY A 87 -7.65 -1.09 -8.60
C GLY A 87 -9.06 -0.81 -9.13
N PHE A 88 -9.50 -1.61 -10.11
CA PHE A 88 -10.75 -1.42 -10.83
C PHE A 88 -11.99 -1.89 -10.06
N THR A 89 -11.87 -3.00 -9.32
CA THR A 89 -13.00 -3.72 -8.72
C THR A 89 -13.60 -3.00 -7.52
N ALA A 90 -12.85 -2.10 -6.88
CA ALA A 90 -13.29 -1.34 -5.72
C ALA A 90 -13.63 0.13 -6.03
N ARG A 91 -13.93 0.51 -7.28
CA ARG A 91 -14.27 1.91 -7.64
C ARG A 91 -15.38 2.54 -6.78
N MET A 92 -16.32 1.74 -6.28
CA MET A 92 -17.42 2.18 -5.43
C MET A 92 -16.99 2.55 -4.00
N SER A 93 -15.78 2.17 -3.58
CA SER A 93 -15.24 2.50 -2.26
C SER A 93 -14.44 3.80 -2.26
N ILE A 94 -14.08 4.38 -3.41
CA ILE A 94 -13.18 5.55 -3.51
C ILE A 94 -13.66 6.70 -2.62
N GLY A 95 -14.95 7.03 -2.63
CA GLY A 95 -15.51 8.08 -1.77
C GLY A 95 -15.33 7.83 -0.26
N ARG A 96 -15.22 6.57 0.18
CA ARG A 96 -14.88 6.23 1.58
C ARG A 96 -13.37 6.33 1.82
N LEU A 97 -12.57 5.95 0.84
CA LEU A 97 -11.10 5.89 0.96
C LEU A 97 -10.47 7.27 0.97
N VAL A 98 -10.96 8.18 0.14
CA VAL A 98 -10.49 9.58 0.13
C VAL A 98 -10.69 10.27 1.47
N ARG A 99 -11.60 9.79 2.34
CA ARG A 99 -11.78 10.34 3.69
C ARG A 99 -10.53 10.21 4.56
N ALA A 100 -9.66 9.22 4.29
CA ALA A 100 -8.36 9.12 4.95
C ALA A 100 -7.53 10.39 4.73
N PHE A 101 -7.73 11.08 3.62
CA PHE A 101 -7.03 12.31 3.28
C PHE A 101 -7.89 13.54 3.58
N THR A 102 -9.09 13.61 3.02
CA THR A 102 -9.93 14.83 3.06
C THR A 102 -10.47 15.15 4.45
N ALA A 103 -10.73 14.15 5.31
CA ALA A 103 -11.15 14.39 6.68
C ALA A 103 -9.97 14.71 7.63
N ASN A 104 -8.74 14.64 7.14
CA ASN A 104 -7.51 14.91 7.88
C ASN A 104 -6.61 15.86 7.11
N ALA A 105 -7.18 16.76 6.30
CA ALA A 105 -6.43 17.55 5.32
C ALA A 105 -5.27 18.34 5.95
N ASP A 106 -5.49 18.90 7.14
CA ASP A 106 -4.50 19.72 7.85
C ASP A 106 -3.35 18.90 8.48
N THR A 107 -3.51 17.59 8.66
CA THR A 107 -2.59 16.77 9.46
C THR A 107 -2.02 15.56 8.74
N VAL A 108 -2.69 15.05 7.70
CA VAL A 108 -2.34 13.78 7.05
C VAL A 108 -0.92 13.77 6.51
N GLU A 109 -0.48 14.84 5.85
CA GLU A 109 0.87 14.92 5.28
C GLU A 109 1.94 14.92 6.38
N MET A 110 1.74 15.70 7.44
CA MET A 110 2.67 15.73 8.57
C MET A 110 2.73 14.37 9.30
N ASN A 111 1.59 13.71 9.47
CA ASN A 111 1.53 12.38 10.08
C ASN A 111 2.27 11.33 9.25
N LEU A 112 2.08 11.34 7.93
CA LEU A 112 2.80 10.45 7.01
C LEU A 112 4.32 10.70 7.07
N ARG A 113 4.73 11.98 7.06
CA ARG A 113 6.15 12.37 7.18
C ARG A 113 6.79 11.91 8.48
N ARG A 114 6.10 12.07 9.61
CA ARG A 114 6.56 11.56 10.91
C ARG A 114 6.64 10.04 10.96
N ALA A 115 5.66 9.34 10.37
CA ALA A 115 5.69 7.89 10.28
C ALA A 115 6.84 7.39 9.39
N ALA A 116 7.18 8.10 8.31
CA ALA A 116 8.37 7.80 7.49
C ALA A 116 9.68 8.02 8.25
N ALA A 117 9.78 9.08 9.06
CA ALA A 117 10.94 9.30 9.91
C ALA A 117 11.11 8.17 10.93
N ILE A 118 10.05 7.80 11.64
CA ILE A 118 10.06 6.64 12.57
C ILE A 118 10.42 5.35 11.83
N LEU A 119 9.92 5.15 10.61
CA LEU A 119 10.27 3.97 9.81
C LEU A 119 11.77 3.90 9.51
N ALA A 120 12.41 5.04 9.23
CA ALA A 120 13.84 5.11 8.98
C ALA A 120 14.68 4.95 10.26
N ASP A 121 14.24 5.53 11.37
CA ASP A 121 15.02 5.59 12.61
C ASP A 121 14.81 4.36 13.52
N ASP A 122 13.54 3.93 13.66
CA ASP A 122 13.10 2.93 14.64
C ASP A 122 12.53 1.64 13.99
N GLY A 123 12.39 1.65 12.67
CA GLY A 123 11.94 0.50 11.88
C GLY A 123 10.41 0.35 11.74
N PRO A 124 9.98 -0.68 10.98
CA PRO A 124 8.60 -0.77 10.50
C PRO A 124 7.55 -1.03 11.60
N VAL A 125 7.93 -1.70 12.69
CA VAL A 125 7.00 -2.01 13.78
C VAL A 125 6.65 -0.73 14.57
N ALA A 126 7.63 0.12 14.85
CA ALA A 126 7.42 1.40 15.52
C ALA A 126 6.58 2.36 14.64
N ALA A 127 6.90 2.42 13.33
CA ALA A 127 6.12 3.23 12.39
C ALA A 127 4.66 2.76 12.33
N TYR A 128 4.43 1.45 12.23
CA TYR A 128 3.11 0.83 12.28
C TYR A 128 2.34 1.21 13.54
N GLU A 129 2.96 1.09 14.71
CA GLU A 129 2.35 1.44 15.99
C GLU A 129 1.95 2.91 16.07
N SER A 130 2.81 3.81 15.57
CA SER A 130 2.52 5.24 15.55
C SER A 130 1.28 5.60 14.72
N MET A 131 0.93 4.80 13.71
CA MET A 131 -0.20 5.03 12.81
C MET A 131 -1.51 4.34 13.26
N LEU A 132 -1.45 3.46 14.26
CA LEU A 132 -2.63 2.79 14.82
C LEU A 132 -3.59 3.78 15.50
N ALA A 133 -4.81 3.31 15.76
CA ALA A 133 -5.76 4.07 16.57
C ALA A 133 -5.17 4.35 17.97
N GLY A 134 -5.12 5.63 18.36
CA GLY A 134 -4.47 6.09 19.59
C GLY A 134 -2.97 6.38 19.45
N GLY A 135 -2.36 6.08 18.30
CA GLY A 135 -0.96 6.39 18.01
C GLY A 135 -0.72 7.88 17.70
N SER A 136 0.54 8.32 17.83
CA SER A 136 0.95 9.72 17.67
C SER A 136 0.80 10.27 16.25
N ASN A 137 0.76 9.40 15.24
CA ASN A 137 0.61 9.73 13.82
C ASN A 137 -0.69 9.14 13.24
N GLN A 138 -1.69 8.89 14.08
CA GLN A 138 -2.98 8.38 13.65
C GLN A 138 -3.63 9.32 12.62
N THR A 139 -4.04 8.74 11.49
CA THR A 139 -4.87 9.42 10.49
C THR A 139 -6.25 8.74 10.45
N LYS A 140 -7.32 9.49 10.70
CA LYS A 140 -8.67 8.91 10.76
C LYS A 140 -9.04 8.28 9.43
N PHE A 141 -9.71 7.12 9.45
CA PHE A 141 -10.08 6.33 8.26
C PHE A 141 -8.91 5.70 7.49
N MET A 142 -7.67 5.91 7.90
CA MET A 142 -6.50 5.23 7.37
C MET A 142 -6.23 3.97 8.22
N GLY A 143 -6.90 2.87 7.89
CA GLY A 143 -6.68 1.59 8.58
C GLY A 143 -5.38 0.90 8.16
N PRO A 144 -4.91 -0.12 8.90
CA PRO A 144 -3.61 -0.73 8.64
C PRO A 144 -3.48 -1.43 7.30
N ALA A 145 -4.58 -1.92 6.73
CA ALA A 145 -4.59 -2.47 5.36
C ALA A 145 -4.11 -1.46 4.31
N TYR A 146 -4.25 -0.18 4.61
CA TYR A 146 -3.89 0.90 3.71
C TYR A 146 -2.56 1.54 4.10
N PHE A 147 -2.35 1.89 5.38
CA PHE A 147 -1.07 2.50 5.73
C PHE A 147 0.11 1.54 5.63
N THR A 148 -0.09 0.21 5.71
CA THR A 148 1.02 -0.73 5.43
C THR A 148 1.45 -0.72 3.98
N LYS A 149 0.57 -0.33 3.04
CA LYS A 149 0.97 -0.07 1.64
C LYS A 149 1.87 1.15 1.56
N TYR A 150 1.51 2.23 2.26
CA TYR A 150 2.37 3.40 2.38
C TYR A 150 3.74 3.04 2.96
N LEU A 151 3.79 2.36 4.12
CA LEU A 151 5.05 1.93 4.74
C LEU A 151 5.89 1.05 3.80
N PHE A 152 5.25 0.12 3.07
CA PHE A 152 5.91 -0.72 2.07
C PHE A 152 6.61 0.13 1.00
N PHE A 153 5.89 1.05 0.35
CA PHE A 153 6.48 1.86 -0.72
C PHE A 153 7.52 2.88 -0.22
N THR A 154 7.42 3.31 1.04
CA THR A 154 8.37 4.23 1.65
C THR A 154 9.69 3.55 2.06
N GLY A 155 9.64 2.34 2.65
CA GLY A 155 10.82 1.75 3.30
C GLY A 155 11.30 0.39 2.77
N TYR A 156 10.55 -0.31 1.91
CA TYR A 156 10.90 -1.68 1.53
C TYR A 156 12.25 -1.79 0.79
N ARG A 157 12.69 -0.73 0.10
CA ARG A 157 13.94 -0.74 -0.67
C ARG A 157 15.21 -0.62 0.19
N ASP A 158 15.09 -0.41 1.50
CA ASP A 158 16.22 -0.48 2.41
C ASP A 158 16.64 -1.94 2.65
N ALA A 159 17.62 -2.40 1.87
CA ALA A 159 18.17 -3.75 2.01
C ALA A 159 19.02 -3.94 3.28
N GLY A 160 19.38 -2.86 3.98
CA GLY A 160 20.14 -2.91 5.24
C GLY A 160 19.25 -3.04 6.48
N ALA A 161 17.95 -2.82 6.36
CA ALA A 161 17.01 -2.93 7.48
C ALA A 161 16.87 -4.38 7.97
N GLU A 162 16.86 -4.58 9.29
CA GLU A 162 16.63 -5.89 9.93
C GLU A 162 15.29 -6.50 9.51
N LEU A 163 14.25 -5.65 9.50
CA LEU A 163 12.93 -5.98 8.98
C LEU A 163 12.52 -4.88 7.99
N ARG A 164 12.08 -5.30 6.80
CA ARG A 164 11.47 -4.45 5.78
C ARG A 164 9.94 -4.39 5.96
N PRO A 165 9.31 -3.22 5.78
CA PRO A 165 7.86 -3.12 5.83
C PRO A 165 7.23 -3.95 4.71
N LEU A 166 6.21 -4.75 5.06
CA LEU A 166 5.39 -5.52 4.13
C LEU A 166 3.93 -5.12 4.25
N ILE A 167 3.15 -5.40 3.20
CA ILE A 167 1.72 -5.13 3.15
C ILE A 167 1.00 -6.16 4.01
N LEU A 168 0.14 -5.72 4.92
CA LEU A 168 -0.75 -6.59 5.69
C LEU A 168 -2.19 -6.23 5.35
N ASP A 169 -2.92 -7.15 4.72
CA ASP A 169 -4.34 -7.03 4.47
C ASP A 169 -5.12 -8.26 4.94
N ARG A 170 -6.43 -8.29 4.67
CA ARG A 170 -7.30 -9.39 5.09
C ARG A 170 -6.89 -10.73 4.49
N ARG A 171 -6.38 -10.77 3.26
CA ARG A 171 -5.96 -12.01 2.59
C ARG A 171 -4.69 -12.56 3.22
N VAL A 172 -3.70 -11.68 3.38
CA VAL A 172 -2.45 -12.03 4.09
C VAL A 172 -2.76 -12.52 5.50
N ALA A 173 -3.60 -11.78 6.25
CA ALA A 173 -4.01 -12.19 7.59
C ALA A 173 -4.74 -13.54 7.62
N THR A 174 -5.50 -13.86 6.56
CA THR A 174 -6.20 -15.15 6.42
C THR A 174 -5.22 -16.29 6.21
N ALA A 175 -4.31 -16.18 5.25
CA ALA A 175 -3.26 -17.18 5.04
C ALA A 175 -2.39 -17.40 6.28
N LEU A 176 -2.03 -16.32 6.99
CA LEU A 176 -1.26 -16.43 8.24
C LEU A 176 -2.01 -17.20 9.34
N ARG A 177 -3.35 -17.11 9.40
CA ARG A 177 -4.14 -17.93 10.33
C ARG A 177 -4.16 -19.39 9.93
N GLU A 178 -4.35 -19.68 8.64
CA GLU A 178 -4.37 -21.05 8.12
C GLU A 178 -3.02 -21.75 8.32
N ARG A 179 -1.92 -21.00 8.20
CA ARG A 179 -0.57 -21.48 8.50
C ARG A 179 -0.24 -21.57 10.00
N GLY A 180 -1.15 -21.19 10.89
CA GLY A 180 -0.93 -21.17 12.35
C GLY A 180 0.05 -20.09 12.84
N VAL A 181 0.46 -19.16 11.97
CA VAL A 181 1.29 -18.00 12.33
C VAL A 181 0.46 -16.99 13.11
N PHE A 182 -0.79 -16.76 12.73
CA PHE A 182 -1.74 -16.02 13.53
C PHE A 182 -2.65 -17.00 14.28
N GLY A 183 -3.10 -16.62 15.48
CA GLY A 183 -4.13 -17.38 16.18
C GLY A 183 -5.48 -17.33 15.44
N PRO A 184 -6.42 -18.27 15.69
CA PRO A 184 -7.65 -18.41 14.90
C PRO A 184 -8.55 -17.17 14.78
N LYS A 185 -8.43 -16.23 15.72
CA LYS A 185 -9.19 -14.96 15.74
C LYS A 185 -8.29 -13.72 15.60
N ALA A 186 -6.97 -13.90 15.55
CA ALA A 186 -6.03 -12.80 15.43
C ALA A 186 -6.25 -12.11 14.08
N GLY A 187 -6.45 -10.80 14.15
CA GLY A 187 -6.66 -9.99 12.97
C GLY A 187 -8.04 -10.04 12.32
N ASN A 188 -9.06 -10.48 13.05
CA ASN A 188 -10.45 -10.35 12.61
C ASN A 188 -11.04 -8.95 12.85
N ALA A 189 -10.59 -8.27 13.91
CA ALA A 189 -11.07 -6.94 14.30
C ALA A 189 -9.93 -5.91 14.30
N ASP A 190 -8.82 -6.23 14.95
CA ASP A 190 -7.65 -5.37 15.07
C ASP A 190 -6.35 -6.10 14.71
N TRP A 191 -5.38 -5.34 14.21
CA TRP A 191 -4.01 -5.78 13.95
C TRP A 191 -3.05 -4.96 14.84
N PRO A 192 -2.78 -5.37 16.10
CA PRO A 192 -1.80 -4.71 16.93
C PRO A 192 -0.38 -4.83 16.35
N SER A 193 0.53 -3.94 16.76
CA SER A 193 1.93 -3.91 16.28
C SER A 193 2.66 -5.24 16.49
N GLU A 194 2.33 -5.99 17.54
CA GLU A 194 2.91 -7.31 17.79
C GLU A 194 2.53 -8.36 16.73
N LEU A 195 1.29 -8.34 16.20
CA LEU A 195 0.93 -9.21 15.08
C LEU A 195 1.67 -8.80 13.81
N TYR A 196 1.86 -7.50 13.60
CA TYR A 196 2.63 -7.00 12.48
C TYR A 196 4.10 -7.43 12.57
N ARG A 197 4.74 -7.32 13.75
CA ARG A 197 6.08 -7.82 14.02
C ARG A 197 6.19 -9.31 13.68
N ARG A 198 5.30 -10.14 14.24
CA ARG A 198 5.31 -11.59 14.00
C ARG A 198 5.20 -11.93 12.52
N TYR A 199 4.37 -11.20 11.78
CA TYR A 199 4.25 -11.34 10.33
C TYR A 199 5.53 -10.97 9.58
N LEU A 200 6.15 -9.83 9.89
CA LEU A 200 7.39 -9.41 9.24
C LEU A 200 8.51 -10.40 9.53
N THR A 201 8.69 -10.81 10.78
CA THR A 201 9.68 -11.82 11.18
C THR A 201 9.46 -13.12 10.42
N TYR A 202 8.23 -13.63 10.36
CA TYR A 202 7.90 -14.83 9.59
C TYR A 202 8.37 -14.72 8.13
N CYS A 203 8.04 -13.63 7.44
CA CYS A 203 8.42 -13.47 6.03
C CYS A 203 9.94 -13.36 5.84
N HIS A 204 10.63 -12.66 6.73
CA HIS A 204 12.09 -12.53 6.67
C HIS A 204 12.79 -13.86 6.96
N GLU A 205 12.28 -14.67 7.88
CA GLU A 205 12.83 -16.00 8.15
C GLU A 205 12.64 -16.95 6.97
N GLN A 206 11.51 -16.87 6.25
CA GLN A 206 11.25 -17.69 5.08
C GLN A 206 12.08 -17.28 3.85
N ASN A 207 12.26 -15.97 3.63
CA ASN A 207 13.09 -15.46 2.55
C ASN A 207 13.74 -14.12 2.93
N PRO A 208 14.95 -14.14 3.52
CA PRO A 208 15.63 -12.92 3.97
C PRO A 208 15.93 -11.93 2.83
N ASN A 209 16.19 -12.45 1.63
CA ASN A 209 16.57 -11.65 0.45
C ASN A 209 15.36 -11.01 -0.22
N ASP A 210 14.22 -11.72 -0.24
CA ASP A 210 12.97 -11.21 -0.80
C ASP A 210 11.74 -11.64 0.04
N PRO A 211 11.52 -10.99 1.18
CA PRO A 211 10.36 -11.27 2.02
C PRO A 211 9.04 -10.78 1.37
N ALA A 212 9.10 -9.96 0.32
CA ALA A 212 7.89 -9.57 -0.44
C ALA A 212 7.39 -10.69 -1.36
N ALA A 213 8.26 -11.60 -1.79
CA ALA A 213 7.80 -12.84 -2.45
C ALA A 213 6.94 -13.68 -1.49
N VAL A 214 7.32 -13.78 -0.22
CA VAL A 214 6.54 -14.49 0.81
C VAL A 214 5.21 -13.80 1.09
N GLU A 215 5.20 -12.46 1.15
CA GLU A 215 3.96 -11.66 1.22
C GLU A 215 3.04 -11.94 0.02
N ALA A 216 3.58 -11.98 -1.20
CA ALA A 216 2.80 -12.25 -2.39
C ALA A 216 2.20 -13.67 -2.40
N ASP A 217 2.93 -14.67 -1.90
CA ASP A 217 2.43 -16.03 -1.72
C ASP A 217 1.28 -16.07 -0.71
N LEU A 218 1.44 -15.39 0.44
CA LEU A 218 0.39 -15.28 1.46
C LEU A 218 -0.86 -14.56 0.92
N PHE A 219 -0.68 -13.51 0.13
CA PHE A 219 -1.81 -12.81 -0.50
C PHE A 219 -2.57 -13.73 -1.49
N ASN A 220 -1.84 -14.49 -2.31
CA ASN A 220 -2.42 -15.41 -3.27
C ASN A 220 -3.13 -16.59 -2.61
N GLU A 221 -2.54 -17.16 -1.56
CA GLU A 221 -3.16 -18.21 -0.75
C GLU A 221 -4.43 -17.67 -0.08
N GLY A 222 -4.35 -16.50 0.55
CA GLY A 222 -5.49 -15.84 1.21
C GLY A 222 -6.65 -15.57 0.26
N ARG A 223 -6.37 -15.23 -0.99
CA ARG A 223 -7.37 -15.04 -2.06
C ARG A 223 -8.10 -16.33 -2.42
N GLY A 224 -7.50 -17.50 -2.18
CA GLY A 224 -8.16 -18.80 -2.41
C GLY A 224 -9.28 -19.11 -1.41
N PHE A 225 -9.36 -18.37 -0.30
CA PHE A 225 -10.40 -18.51 0.72
C PHE A 225 -11.54 -17.48 0.60
N ASP A 226 -11.44 -16.54 -0.35
CA ASP A 226 -12.47 -15.51 -0.63
C ASP A 226 -13.61 -16.04 -1.51
#